data_AF-A0A4R8PRQ2-F1
#
_entry.id   AF-A0A4R8PRQ2-F1
#
_cell.length_a   1.000
_cell.length_b   1.000
_cell.length_c   1.000
_cell.angle_alpha   90.00
_cell.angle_beta   90.00
_cell.angle_gamma   90.00
#
_symmetry.space_group_name_H-M   'P 1'
#
loop_
_entity.id
_entity.type
_entity.pdbx_description
1 polymer ?
#
loop_
_entity_poly.entity_id
_entity_poly.type
_entity_poly.pdbx_seq_one_letter_code
_entity_poly.pdbx_strand_id
1 'polypeptide(L)'
;MAQRRGPWSQQEDVYLMQLVGEQGPLNWVRIAQALGSRTPKQCRERFHQNLKPTLNHQPITPEEGAQIEVLVNEIGKRWAEIARRLHGRSDNAVKNWWNGSQNRRKRHDRRRTTTSGASGNYLHDVSAMCLERNFAIIESPASSN
;
A
#
# COMPACT_ATOMS: atom_id res chain seq x y z
N MET A 1 2.98 1.77 29.11
CA MET A 1 3.97 1.70 28.01
C MET A 1 3.44 2.49 26.82
N ALA A 2 4.25 3.38 26.24
CA ALA A 2 3.80 4.33 25.22
C ALA A 2 3.52 3.63 23.89
N GLN A 3 2.28 3.75 23.39
CA GLN A 3 1.86 3.19 22.10
C GLN A 3 2.61 3.87 20.95
N ARG A 4 3.41 3.12 20.20
CA ARG A 4 4.21 3.68 19.10
C ARG A 4 3.31 4.07 17.92
N ARG A 5 3.29 5.37 17.62
CA ARG A 5 2.76 5.94 16.37
C ARG A 5 3.92 6.10 15.40
N GLY A 6 4.29 5.03 14.71
CA GLY A 6 5.41 5.03 13.76
C GLY A 6 5.24 3.97 12.67
N PRO A 7 6.09 3.96 11.64
CA PRO A 7 6.10 2.92 10.63
C PRO A 7 6.29 1.55 11.27
N TRP A 8 5.72 0.50 10.68
CA TRP A 8 5.95 -0.88 11.11
C TRP A 8 7.34 -1.31 10.68
N SER A 9 8.11 -1.87 11.60
CA SER A 9 9.38 -2.50 11.26
C SER A 9 9.16 -3.91 10.70
N GLN A 10 10.13 -4.42 9.93
CA GLN A 10 10.08 -5.80 9.45
C GLN A 10 10.05 -6.81 10.60
N GLN A 11 10.76 -6.54 11.70
CA GLN A 11 10.75 -7.37 12.89
C GLN A 11 9.35 -7.42 13.53
N GLU A 12 8.66 -6.28 13.60
CA GLU A 12 7.27 -6.23 14.08
C GLU A 12 6.33 -7.01 13.15
N ASP A 13 6.52 -6.92 11.83
CA ASP A 13 5.69 -7.65 10.86
C ASP A 13 5.88 -9.17 10.95
N VAL A 14 7.14 -9.63 11.04
CA VAL A 14 7.45 -11.06 11.21
C VAL A 14 6.86 -11.59 12.51
N TYR A 15 7.04 -10.85 13.61
CA TYR A 15 6.51 -11.29 14.91
C TYR A 15 4.97 -11.27 14.94
N LEU A 16 4.35 -10.26 14.32
CA LEU A 16 2.89 -10.23 14.16
C LEU A 16 2.38 -11.42 13.35
N MET A 17 3.06 -11.80 12.26
CA MET A 17 2.70 -12.97 11.46
C MET A 17 2.84 -14.27 12.24
N GLN A 18 3.89 -14.43 13.03
CA GLN A 18 4.08 -15.59 13.89
C GLN A 18 2.93 -15.70 14.91
N LEU A 19 2.62 -14.62 15.63
CA LEU A 19 1.52 -14.60 16.62
C LEU A 19 0.16 -14.93 15.98
N VAL A 20 -0.10 -14.44 14.77
CA VAL A 20 -1.32 -14.77 14.01
C VAL A 20 -1.31 -16.22 13.55
N GLY A 21 -0.16 -16.79 13.17
CA GLY A 21 -0.03 -18.20 12.81
C GLY A 21 -0.31 -19.14 13.98
N GLU A 22 0.15 -18.78 15.18
CA GLU A 22 -0.05 -19.58 16.40
C GLU A 22 -1.47 -19.47 16.98
N GLN A 23 -2.04 -18.26 17.02
CA GLN A 23 -3.30 -17.98 17.73
C GLN A 23 -4.51 -17.80 16.80
N GLY A 24 -4.28 -17.67 15.49
CA GLY A 24 -5.28 -17.32 14.50
C GLY A 24 -5.65 -15.82 14.48
N PRO A 25 -6.20 -15.31 13.37
CA PRO A 25 -6.55 -13.89 13.18
C PRO A 25 -7.87 -13.46 13.89
N LEU A 26 -8.14 -14.00 15.08
CA LEU A 26 -9.39 -13.80 15.82
C LEU A 26 -9.21 -12.88 17.03
N ASN A 27 -8.17 -13.11 17.83
CA ASN A 27 -7.98 -12.46 19.13
C ASN A 27 -6.90 -11.37 19.10
N TRP A 28 -7.19 -10.27 18.40
CA TRP A 28 -6.26 -9.14 18.23
C TRP A 28 -5.82 -8.47 19.54
N VAL A 29 -6.63 -8.57 20.60
CA VAL A 29 -6.27 -8.06 21.94
C VAL A 29 -5.08 -8.81 22.51
N ARG A 30 -5.13 -10.14 22.47
CA ARG A 30 -4.05 -11.01 22.94
C ARG A 30 -2.80 -10.87 22.08
N ILE A 31 -2.96 -10.79 20.76
CA ILE A 31 -1.86 -10.58 19.83
C ILE A 31 -1.14 -9.24 20.11
N ALA A 32 -1.88 -8.16 20.33
CA ALA A 32 -1.29 -6.87 20.65
C ALA A 32 -0.60 -6.85 22.02
N GLN A 33 -1.13 -7.56 23.02
CA GLN A 33 -0.48 -7.72 24.32
C GLN A 33 0.85 -8.47 24.19
N ALA A 34 0.90 -9.54 23.39
CA ALA A 34 2.13 -10.28 23.11
C ALA A 34 3.14 -9.44 22.32
N LEU A 35 2.68 -8.64 21.35
CA LEU A 35 3.54 -7.73 20.58
C LEU A 35 4.07 -6.57 21.42
N GLY A 36 3.29 -6.06 22.38
CA GLY A 36 3.68 -5.03 23.36
C GLY A 36 3.86 -3.60 22.82
N SER A 37 4.14 -3.43 21.52
CA SER A 37 4.45 -2.13 20.91
C SER A 37 3.26 -1.43 20.22
N ARG A 38 2.21 -2.19 19.87
CA ARG A 38 1.06 -1.74 19.05
C ARG A 38 -0.28 -2.05 19.70
N THR A 39 -1.30 -1.32 19.28
CA THR A 39 -2.69 -1.55 19.69
C THR A 39 -3.34 -2.70 18.90
N PRO A 40 -4.39 -3.34 19.45
CA PRO A 40 -5.14 -4.39 18.76
C PRO A 40 -5.66 -3.95 17.39
N LYS A 41 -6.13 -2.70 17.29
CA LYS A 41 -6.59 -2.10 16.04
C LYS A 41 -5.48 -2.02 15.00
N GLN A 42 -4.30 -1.54 15.40
CA GLN A 42 -3.14 -1.45 14.50
C GLN A 42 -2.70 -2.83 14.01
N CYS A 43 -2.63 -3.84 14.90
CA CYS A 43 -2.27 -5.21 14.53
C CYS A 43 -3.24 -5.79 13.50
N ARG A 44 -4.55 -5.68 13.77
CA ARG A 44 -5.59 -6.15 12.84
C ARG A 44 -5.47 -5.47 11.48
N GLU A 45 -5.32 -4.15 11.48
CA GLU A 45 -5.22 -3.35 10.27
C GLU A 45 -3.98 -3.72 9.45
N ARG A 46 -2.82 -3.83 10.10
CA ARG A 46 -1.57 -4.22 9.46
C ARG A 46 -1.68 -5.57 8.79
N PHE A 47 -2.23 -6.56 9.48
CA PHE A 47 -2.44 -7.90 8.95
C PHE A 47 -3.35 -7.89 7.72
N HIS A 48 -4.57 -7.35 7.84
CA HIS A 48 -5.56 -7.42 6.76
C HIS A 48 -5.23 -6.55 5.54
N GLN A 49 -4.43 -5.50 5.70
CA GLN A 49 -4.07 -4.61 4.60
C GLN A 49 -2.73 -4.95 3.94
N ASN A 50 -1.78 -5.58 4.67
CA ASN A 50 -0.40 -5.71 4.23
C ASN A 50 0.25 -7.08 4.44
N LEU A 51 -0.17 -7.92 5.40
CA LEU A 51 0.56 -9.15 5.71
C LEU A 51 -0.21 -10.44 5.42
N LYS A 52 -1.54 -10.36 5.25
CA LYS A 52 -2.37 -11.54 5.00
C LYS A 52 -1.89 -12.22 3.70
N PRO A 53 -1.55 -13.52 3.73
CA PRO A 53 -0.90 -14.20 2.61
C PRO A 53 -1.77 -14.34 1.36
N THR A 54 -3.09 -14.17 1.50
CA THR A 54 -4.02 -14.16 0.37
C THR A 54 -4.05 -12.84 -0.38
N LEU A 55 -3.31 -11.82 0.09
CA LEU A 55 -3.30 -10.51 -0.56
C LEU A 55 -2.34 -10.51 -1.75
N ASN A 56 -2.80 -9.95 -2.86
CA ASN A 56 -1.90 -9.64 -3.96
C ASN A 56 -1.17 -8.32 -3.68
N HIS A 57 0.14 -8.44 -3.48
CA HIS A 57 1.05 -7.34 -3.16
C HIS A 57 1.75 -6.72 -4.38
N GLN A 58 1.53 -7.23 -5.58
CA GLN A 58 2.11 -6.67 -6.81
C GLN A 58 1.69 -5.21 -7.02
N PRO A 59 2.37 -4.40 -7.84
CA PRO A 59 1.82 -3.12 -8.26
C PRO A 59 0.45 -3.32 -8.94
N ILE A 60 -0.44 -2.33 -8.83
CA ILE A 60 -1.70 -2.33 -9.57
C ILE A 60 -1.38 -2.13 -11.05
N THR A 61 -1.81 -3.09 -11.86
CA THR A 61 -1.63 -3.10 -13.31
C THR A 61 -2.47 -2.00 -13.99
N PRO A 62 -2.13 -1.59 -15.23
CA PRO A 62 -2.94 -0.65 -15.98
C PRO A 62 -4.39 -1.11 -16.16
N GLU A 63 -4.61 -2.41 -16.34
CA GLU A 63 -5.92 -3.04 -16.53
C GLU A 63 -6.75 -2.95 -15.25
N GLU A 64 -6.18 -3.34 -14.11
CA GLU A 64 -6.80 -3.15 -12.80
C GLU A 64 -7.07 -1.67 -12.52
N GLY A 65 -6.14 -0.80 -12.93
CA GLY A 65 -6.28 0.64 -12.83
C GLY A 65 -7.52 1.16 -13.56
N ALA A 66 -7.71 0.78 -14.82
CA ALA A 66 -8.89 1.15 -15.59
C ALA A 66 -10.18 0.66 -14.92
N GLN A 67 -10.17 -0.59 -14.40
CA GLN A 67 -11.30 -1.14 -13.66
C GLN A 67 -11.61 -0.34 -12.38
N ILE A 68 -10.59 0.10 -11.64
CA ILE A 68 -10.77 0.97 -10.47
C ILE A 68 -11.46 2.27 -10.87
N GLU A 69 -11.09 2.89 -11.98
CA GLU A 69 -11.68 4.16 -12.41
C GLU A 69 -13.16 4.02 -12.77
N VAL A 70 -13.50 2.98 -13.52
CA VAL A 70 -14.90 2.64 -13.83
C VAL A 70 -15.71 2.42 -12.56
N LEU A 71 -15.20 1.57 -11.65
CA LEU A 71 -15.90 1.25 -10.41
C LEU A 71 -16.05 2.46 -9.49
N VAL A 72 -15.03 3.34 -9.39
CA VAL A 72 -15.16 4.57 -8.60
C VAL A 72 -16.21 5.50 -9.19
N ASN A 73 -16.36 5.54 -10.52
CA ASN A 73 -17.39 6.34 -11.18
C ASN A 73 -18.80 5.76 -10.94
N GLU A 74 -18.94 4.44 -10.94
CA GLU A 74 -20.23 3.75 -10.76
C GLU A 74 -20.72 3.74 -9.29
N ILE A 75 -19.86 3.33 -8.36
CA ILE A 75 -20.24 3.06 -6.96
C ILE A 75 -19.59 4.02 -5.95
N GLY A 76 -18.77 4.96 -6.41
CA GLY A 76 -18.06 5.93 -5.57
C GLY A 76 -16.85 5.33 -4.85
N LYS A 77 -16.36 6.03 -3.82
CA LYS A 77 -15.15 5.67 -3.05
C LYS A 77 -15.37 4.52 -2.04
N ARG A 78 -16.06 3.46 -2.47
CA ARG A 78 -16.34 2.26 -1.66
C ARG A 78 -15.20 1.26 -1.79
N TRP A 79 -14.02 1.60 -1.25
CA TRP A 79 -12.77 0.85 -1.48
C TRP A 79 -12.84 -0.65 -1.19
N ALA A 80 -13.52 -1.06 -0.11
CA ALA A 80 -13.67 -2.47 0.23
C ALA A 80 -14.57 -3.24 -0.75
N GLU A 81 -15.56 -2.58 -1.35
CA GLU A 81 -16.39 -3.18 -2.43
C GLU A 81 -15.58 -3.28 -3.72
N ILE A 82 -14.83 -2.23 -4.07
CA ILE A 82 -13.97 -2.21 -5.26
C ILE A 82 -12.89 -3.30 -5.15
N ALA A 83 -12.22 -3.40 -4.01
CA ALA A 83 -11.20 -4.41 -3.75
C ALA A 83 -11.74 -5.85 -3.82
N ARG A 84 -13.00 -6.08 -3.42
CA ARG A 84 -13.66 -7.38 -3.59
C ARG A 84 -13.82 -7.78 -5.06
N ARG A 85 -13.96 -6.82 -5.98
CA ARG A 85 -14.03 -7.07 -7.43
C ARG A 85 -12.66 -7.26 -8.08
N LEU A 86 -11.59 -6.87 -7.39
CA LEU A 86 -10.20 -6.97 -7.87
C LEU A 86 -9.49 -8.10 -7.14
N HIS A 87 -9.75 -9.35 -7.57
CA HIS A 87 -8.98 -10.57 -7.30
C HIS A 87 -7.96 -10.53 -6.14
N GLY A 88 -8.44 -10.39 -4.90
CA GLY A 88 -7.60 -10.50 -3.69
C GLY A 88 -6.76 -9.25 -3.35
N ARG A 89 -7.07 -8.08 -3.93
CA ARG A 89 -6.46 -6.80 -3.53
C ARG A 89 -7.02 -6.31 -2.20
N SER A 90 -6.22 -5.55 -1.43
CA SER A 90 -6.72 -4.84 -0.25
C SER A 90 -7.37 -3.52 -0.63
N ASP A 91 -8.36 -3.09 0.16
CA ASP A 91 -9.00 -1.77 0.04
C ASP A 91 -7.97 -0.63 0.14
N ASN A 92 -6.92 -0.82 0.95
CA ASN A 92 -5.83 0.13 1.08
C ASN A 92 -5.01 0.27 -0.22
N ALA A 93 -4.75 -0.83 -0.93
CA ALA A 93 -4.03 -0.79 -2.21
C ALA A 93 -4.80 0.01 -3.27
N VAL A 94 -6.10 -0.24 -3.40
CA VAL A 94 -7.00 0.47 -4.32
C VAL A 94 -7.03 1.98 -4.02
N LYS A 95 -7.24 2.33 -2.75
CA LYS A 95 -7.25 3.73 -2.30
C LYS A 95 -5.92 4.43 -2.58
N ASN A 96 -4.79 3.77 -2.32
CA ASN A 96 -3.45 4.32 -2.55
C ASN A 96 -3.21 4.57 -4.04
N TRP A 97 -3.56 3.62 -4.90
CA TRP A 97 -3.45 3.78 -6.35
C TRP A 97 -4.30 4.94 -6.86
N TRP A 98 -5.57 5.01 -6.44
CA TRP A 98 -6.47 6.10 -6.84
C TRP A 98 -5.90 7.46 -6.44
N ASN A 99 -5.50 7.63 -5.18
CA ASN A 99 -4.92 8.89 -4.70
C ASN A 99 -3.62 9.24 -5.42
N GLY A 100 -2.79 8.25 -5.72
CA GLY A 100 -1.58 8.41 -6.54
C GLY A 100 -1.90 8.91 -7.94
N SER A 101 -2.87 8.28 -8.61
CA SER A 101 -3.34 8.67 -9.95
C SER A 101 -3.89 10.09 -9.97
N GLN A 102 -4.75 10.45 -9.01
CA GLN A 102 -5.31 11.80 -8.87
C GLN A 102 -4.23 12.86 -8.62
N ASN A 103 -3.23 12.55 -7.78
CA ASN A 103 -2.14 13.47 -7.49
C ASN A 103 -1.21 13.69 -8.71
N ARG A 104 -1.01 12.66 -9.55
CA ARG A 104 -0.30 12.81 -10.83
C ARG A 104 -1.04 13.74 -11.79
N ARG A 105 -2.37 13.57 -11.94
CA ARG A 105 -3.21 14.44 -12.78
C ARG A 105 -3.15 15.90 -12.33
N LYS A 106 -3.30 16.17 -11.03
CA LYS A 106 -3.21 17.52 -10.46
C LYS A 106 -1.84 18.18 -10.65
N ARG A 107 -0.75 17.41 -10.52
CA ARG A 107 0.61 17.93 -10.76
C ARG A 107 0.86 18.27 -12.23
N HIS A 108 0.33 17.46 -13.15
CA HIS A 108 0.42 17.72 -14.57
C HIS A 108 -0.37 18.98 -14.97
N ASP A 109 -1.58 19.14 -14.44
CA ASP A 109 -2.39 20.34 -14.65
C ASP A 109 -1.68 21.62 -14.14
N ARG A 110 -1.10 21.56 -12.93
CA ARG A 110 -0.34 22.68 -12.35
C ARG A 110 0.94 23.03 -13.12
N ARG A 111 1.54 22.09 -13.86
CA ARG A 111 2.69 22.34 -14.74
C ARG A 111 2.27 23.00 -16.06
N ARG A 112 1.09 22.66 -16.60
CA ARG A 112 0.55 23.30 -17.81
C ARG A 112 0.21 24.77 -17.59
N THR A 113 -0.31 25.12 -16.42
CA THR A 113 -0.64 26.51 -16.07
C THR A 113 0.60 27.40 -15.92
N THR A 114 1.77 26.83 -15.58
CA THR A 114 3.04 27.60 -15.47
C THR A 114 3.78 27.79 -16.79
N THR A 115 3.42 27.06 -17.86
CA THR A 115 4.09 27.16 -19.17
C THR A 115 3.50 28.25 -20.07
N SER A 116 2.37 28.87 -19.70
CA SER A 116 1.71 29.90 -20.53
C SER A 116 2.28 31.32 -20.35
N GLY A 117 3.45 31.49 -19.73
CA GLY A 117 4.03 32.81 -19.42
C GLY A 117 5.54 32.99 -19.58
N ALA A 118 6.26 32.04 -20.18
CA ALA A 118 7.70 32.21 -20.39
C ALA A 118 8.16 31.60 -21.72
N SER A 119 8.26 32.46 -22.72
CA SER A 119 9.07 32.26 -23.92
C SER A 119 10.53 32.06 -23.48
N GLY A 120 11.12 30.89 -23.76
CA GLY A 120 12.54 30.65 -23.48
C GLY A 120 12.93 29.18 -23.56
N ASN A 121 13.60 28.82 -24.66
CA ASN A 121 14.30 27.57 -24.94
C ASN A 121 14.84 26.85 -23.70
N TYR A 122 14.44 25.59 -23.46
CA TYR A 122 15.29 24.55 -22.88
C TYR A 122 14.78 23.16 -23.29
N LEU A 123 15.29 22.66 -24.41
CA LEU A 123 15.34 21.23 -24.72
C LEU A 123 16.52 20.64 -23.94
N HIS A 124 16.26 20.18 -22.71
CA HIS A 124 17.07 19.10 -22.12
C HIS A 124 16.29 18.44 -20.98
N ASP A 125 16.03 17.15 -21.17
CA ASP A 125 16.22 16.06 -20.21
C ASP A 125 15.67 16.21 -18.78
N VAL A 126 14.70 15.36 -18.40
CA VAL A 126 14.90 14.28 -17.39
C VAL A 126 13.78 13.24 -17.56
N SER A 127 14.02 12.25 -18.42
CA SER A 127 13.24 11.00 -18.43
C SER A 127 13.79 10.06 -17.35
N ALA A 128 13.57 10.35 -16.07
CA ALA A 128 13.90 9.43 -14.98
C ALA A 128 13.18 9.77 -13.67
N MET A 129 12.91 8.73 -12.89
CA MET A 129 12.54 8.74 -11.47
C MET A 129 11.04 8.78 -11.13
N CYS A 130 10.44 7.59 -11.05
CA CYS A 130 10.06 6.98 -9.76
C CYS A 130 9.34 5.65 -10.02
N LEU A 131 10.10 4.62 -10.42
CA LEU A 131 9.65 3.23 -10.44
C LEU A 131 10.35 2.42 -9.34
N GLU A 132 10.53 2.97 -8.16
CA GLU A 132 10.95 2.20 -6.99
C GLU A 132 10.19 2.69 -5.75
N ARG A 133 9.06 2.03 -5.48
CA ARG A 133 8.59 1.96 -4.09
C ARG A 133 7.90 0.63 -3.85
N ASN A 134 8.71 -0.25 -3.26
CA ASN A 134 8.37 -1.44 -2.50
C ASN A 134 7.51 -2.49 -3.21
N PHE A 135 8.20 -3.43 -3.87
CA PHE A 135 7.80 -4.82 -3.82
C PHE A 135 9.02 -5.69 -3.47
N ALA A 136 8.77 -6.71 -2.65
CA ALA A 136 9.74 -7.47 -1.86
C ALA A 136 10.84 -8.16 -2.69
N ILE A 137 12.09 -8.13 -2.19
CA ILE A 137 13.03 -9.23 -2.46
C ILE A 137 12.89 -10.22 -1.32
N ILE A 138 12.26 -11.34 -1.68
CA ILE A 138 12.28 -12.61 -0.97
C ILE A 138 13.54 -13.30 -1.48
N GLU A 139 14.55 -13.54 -0.64
CA GLU A 139 15.48 -14.66 -0.78
C GLU A 139 16.03 -15.06 0.60
N SER A 140 15.84 -16.33 0.92
CA SER A 140 16.46 -17.15 1.97
C SER A 140 16.14 -18.60 1.60
N PRO A 141 16.86 -19.65 2.04
CA PRO A 141 17.99 -19.69 2.99
C PRO A 141 19.16 -20.63 2.58
N ALA A 142 20.26 -20.64 3.37
CA ALA A 142 21.08 -21.81 3.77
C ALA A 142 22.39 -21.28 4.39
N SER A 143 22.60 -21.33 5.70
CA SER A 143 23.08 -22.45 6.54
C SER A 143 24.55 -22.27 6.94
N SER A 144 24.82 -22.54 8.22
CA SER A 144 26.12 -22.69 8.91
C SER A 144 27.21 -23.31 8.03
N ASN A 145 28.48 -22.93 8.16
CA ASN A 145 29.34 -23.04 9.36
C ASN A 145 30.59 -22.18 9.14
#